data_AF-M1AVU3-F1
#
_entry.id   AF-M1AVU3-F1
#
_cell.length_a   1.000
_cell.length_b   1.000
_cell.length_c   1.000
_cell.angle_alpha   90.00
_cell.angle_beta   90.00
_cell.angle_gamma   90.00
#
_symmetry.space_group_name_H-M   'P 1'
#
loop_
_entity.id
_entity.type
_entity.pdbx_description
1 polymer ?
#
loop_
_entity_poly.entity_id
_entity_poly.type
_entity_poly.pdbx_seq_one_letter_code
_entity_poly.pdbx_strand_id
1 'polypeptide(L)' 'MDIVDVNIFSEEEQITSKSEICIASMIELGLDCTKETPESRVTMKEVVKRLNKIKNTFMET' A
#
# COMPACT_ATOMS: atom_id res chain seq x y z
N MET A 1 10.70 13.92 -5.96
CA MET A 1 10.46 14.50 -4.63
C MET A 1 9.23 13.81 -4.11
N ASP A 2 9.41 12.76 -3.32
CA ASP A 2 8.29 12.01 -2.77
C ASP A 2 7.81 12.77 -1.54
N ILE A 3 6.68 13.46 -1.68
CA ILE A 3 6.05 14.17 -0.57
C ILE A 3 5.26 13.12 0.20
N VAL A 4 5.80 12.68 1.34
CA VAL A 4 5.10 11.81 2.28
C VAL A 4 4.50 12.69 3.36
N ASP A 5 3.19 12.57 3.59
CA ASP A 5 2.53 13.27 4.68
C ASP A 5 3.07 12.74 6.01
N VAL A 6 3.60 13.64 6.85
CA VAL A 6 4.21 13.31 8.15
C VAL A 6 3.20 12.61 9.08
N ASN A 7 1.92 12.83 8.86
CA ASN A 7 0.82 12.31 9.64
C ASN A 7 0.33 10.92 9.17
N ILE A 8 0.90 10.35 8.11
CA ILE A 8 0.67 8.94 7.72
C ILE A 8 1.19 8.00 8.81
N PHE A 9 2.19 8.44 9.55
CA PHE A 9 2.86 7.69 10.59
C PHE A 9 2.61 8.42 11.92
N SER A 10 1.63 7.95 12.68
CA SER A 10 1.36 8.46 14.04
C SER A 10 2.61 8.26 14.92
N GLU A 11 3.08 9.32 15.57
CA GLU A 11 4.22 9.25 16.51
C GLU A 11 4.00 8.25 17.66
N GLU A 12 2.74 7.87 17.92
CA GLU A 12 2.33 7.01 19.03
C GLU A 12 2.43 5.52 18.71
N GLU A 13 2.35 5.14 17.43
CA GLU A 13 2.58 3.76 16.99
C GLU A 13 4.08 3.60 16.70
N GLN A 14 4.71 2.57 17.26
CA GLN A 14 6.10 2.23 16.90
C GLN A 14 6.14 1.85 15.41
N ILE A 15 6.37 2.84 14.55
CA ILE A 15 6.58 2.64 13.13
C ILE A 15 7.86 1.85 12.99
N THR A 16 7.70 0.56 12.69
CA THR A 16 8.80 -0.32 12.34
C THR A 16 9.05 -0.22 10.84
N SER A 17 10.24 -0.61 10.39
CA SER A 17 10.52 -0.75 8.96
C SER A 17 9.50 -1.67 8.26
N LYS A 18 8.89 -2.61 8.99
CA LYS A 18 7.84 -3.50 8.49
C LYS A 18 6.52 -2.77 8.20
N SER A 19 6.10 -1.84 9.05
CA SER A 19 4.88 -1.05 8.84
C SER A 19 5.04 -0.03 7.70
N GLU A 20 6.22 0.58 7.56
CA GLU A 20 6.52 1.47 6.44
C GLU A 20 6.43 0.75 5.10
N ILE A 21 7.04 -0.44 4.98
CA ILE A 21 7.00 -1.24 3.75
C ILE A 21 5.58 -1.71 3.45
N CYS A 22 4.79 -2.07 4.48
CA CYS A 22 3.38 -2.42 4.32
C CYS A 22 2.59 -1.26 3.70
N ILE A 23 2.71 -0.06 4.28
CA ILE A 23 2.02 1.15 3.81
C ILE A 23 2.48 1.53 2.40
N ALA A 24 3.79 1.49 2.12
CA ALA A 24 4.32 1.75 0.79
C ALA A 24 3.73 0.78 -0.26
N SER A 25 3.63 -0.51 0.08
CA SER A 25 3.01 -1.52 -0.80
C SER A 25 1.52 -1.25 -1.05
N MET A 26 0.80 -0.74 -0.04
CA MET A 26 -0.60 -0.34 -0.19
C MET A 26 -0.77 0.89 -1.07
N ILE A 27 0.10 1.90 -0.91
CA ILE A 27 0.09 3.12 -1.73
C ILE A 27 0.41 2.78 -3.18
N GLU A 28 1.42 1.95 -3.45
CA GLU A 28 1.76 1.49 -4.80
C GLU A 28 0.56 0.84 -5.49
N LEU A 29 -0.17 -0.02 -4.78
CA LEU A 29 -1.39 -0.63 -5.30
C LEU A 29 -2.50 0.40 -5.54
N GLY A 30 -2.64 1.37 -4.65
CA GLY A 30 -3.55 2.50 -4.80
C GLY A 30 -3.27 3.30 -6.09
N LEU A 31 -2.00 3.62 -6.36
CA LEU A 31 -1.58 4.31 -7.57
C LEU A 31 -1.92 3.51 -8.84
N ASP A 32 -1.73 2.19 -8.80
CA ASP A 32 -2.14 1.32 -9.91
C ASP A 32 -3.67 1.31 -10.14
N CYS A 33 -4.48 1.57 -9.10
CA CYS A 33 -5.93 1.66 -9.20
C CYS A 33 -6.42 3.02 -9.71
N THR A 34 -5.64 4.08 -9.49
CA THR A 34 -6.02 5.47 -9.80
C THR A 34 -5.40 6.01 -11.09
N LYS A 35 -4.79 5.15 -11.92
CA LYS A 35 -4.28 5.58 -13.23
C LYS A 35 -5.38 6.25 -14.07
N GLU A 36 -4.96 7.29 -14.79
CA GLU A 36 -5.85 8.19 -15.54
C GLU A 36 -6.81 7.43 -16.46
N THR A 37 -6.28 6.53 -17.30
CA THR A 37 -7.10 5.78 -18.25
C THR A 37 -7.61 4.47 -17.64
N PRO A 38 -8.90 4.11 -17.83
CA PRO A 38 -9.46 2.87 -17.30
C PRO A 38 -8.68 1.61 -17.69
N GLU A 39 -8.14 1.56 -18.91
CA GLU A 39 -7.44 0.39 -19.46
C GLU A 39 -6.06 0.18 -18.84
N SER A 40 -5.47 1.24 -18.27
CA SER A 40 -4.16 1.16 -17.61
C SER A 40 -4.26 0.73 -16.15
N ARG A 41 -5.47 0.76 -15.57
CA ARG A 41 -5.72 0.36 -14.19
C ARG A 41 -5.58 -1.14 -14.03
N VAL A 42 -5.06 -1.54 -12.87
CA VAL A 42 -4.99 -2.95 -12.49
C VAL A 42 -6.39 -3.57 -12.38
N THR A 43 -6.55 -4.83 -12.76
CA THR A 43 -7.84 -5.53 -12.62
C THR A 43 -8.14 -5.81 -11.14
N MET A 44 -9.42 -5.79 -10.74
CA MET A 44 -9.81 -6.12 -9.36
C MET A 44 -9.36 -7.51 -8.91
N LYS A 45 -9.23 -8.47 -9.83
CA LYS A 45 -8.66 -9.79 -9.55
C LYS A 45 -7.20 -9.69 -9.07
N GLU A 46 -6.39 -8.87 -9.73
CA GLU A 46 -5.00 -8.65 -9.33
C GLU A 46 -4.91 -7.79 -8.07
N VAL A 47 -5.82 -6.83 -7.87
CA VAL A 47 -5.93 -6.06 -6.61
C VAL A 47 -6.12 -6.99 -5.42
N VAL A 48 -7.12 -7.89 -5.46
CA VAL A 48 -7.40 -8.83 -4.36
C VAL A 48 -6.19 -9.74 -4.10
N LYS A 49 -5.54 -10.24 -5.16
CA LYS A 49 -4.33 -11.06 -5.03
C LYS A 49 -3.20 -10.30 -4.34
N ARG A 50 -2.96 -9.04 -4.73
CA ARG A 50 -1.92 -8.20 -4.12
C ARG A 50 -2.25 -7.83 -2.67
N LEU A 51 -3.49 -7.48 -2.37
CA LEU A 51 -3.95 -7.22 -1.00
C LEU A 51 -3.76 -8.43 -0.09
N ASN A 52 -4.12 -9.63 -0.55
CA ASN A 52 -3.87 -10.86 0.22
C ASN A 52 -2.38 -11.10 0.46
N LYS A 53 -1.52 -10.82 -0.53
CA LYS A 53 -0.07 -10.91 -0.36
C LYS A 53 0.45 -9.91 0.69
N ILE A 54 0.02 -8.65 0.63
CA ILE A 54 0.39 -7.62 1.61
C ILE A 54 -0.05 -8.05 3.02
N LYS A 55 -1.32 -8.45 3.17
CA LYS A 55 -1.85 -8.96 4.44
C LYS A 55 -1.02 -10.12 4.98
N ASN A 56 -0.76 -11.14 4.16
CA ASN A 56 -0.02 -12.32 4.60
C ASN A 56 1.44 -12.01 4.97
N THR A 57 2.07 -11.07 4.25
CA THR A 57 3.47 -10.70 4.50
C THR A 57 3.62 -9.86 5.78
N PHE A 58 2.69 -8.93 6.02
CA PHE A 58 2.88 -7.90 7.03
C PHE A 58 1.99 -8.04 8.27
N MET A 59 0.84 -8.70 8.15
CA MET A 59 -0.19 -8.79 9.19
C MET A 59 -0.46 -10.21 9.69
N GLU A 60 0.32 -11.22 9.27
CA GLU A 60 0.21 -12.55 9.88
C GLU A 60 0.65 -12.51 11.35
N THR A 61 -0.32 -12.76 12.23
CA THR A 61 -0.19 -13.21 13.63
C THR A 61 0.39 -14.61 13.74
#